data_AF-A0A3M1J5G8-F1
#
_entry.id   AF-A0A3M1J5G8-F1
#
_cell.length_a   1.000
_cell.length_b   1.000
_cell.length_c   1.000
_cell.angle_alpha   90.00
_cell.angle_beta   90.00
_cell.angle_gamma   90.00
#
_symmetry.space_group_name_H-M   'P 1'
#
loop_
_entity.id
_entity.type
_entity.pdbx_description
1 polymer ?
#
loop_
_entity_poly.entity_id
_entity_poly.type
_entity_poly.pdbx_seq_one_letter_code
_entity_poly.pdbx_strand_id
1 'polypeptide(L)'
;FRIFNPVLQGQKFDPQGTYVKAWVPELAKLPKTRIHAPWEARAADLKKAKIVLGETYPRPVIDHREARARALAAYERVKQKG
;
A
#
# COMPACT_ATOMS: atom_id res chain seq x y z
N PHE A 1 -20.62 -6.19 -1.93
CA PHE A 1 -19.65 -5.08 -1.92
C PHE A 1 -18.22 -5.65 -2.07
N ARG A 2 -17.36 -5.03 -2.89
CA ARG A 2 -15.98 -5.49 -3.13
C ARG A 2 -15.00 -4.43 -2.61
N ILE A 3 -14.04 -4.86 -1.80
CA ILE A 3 -12.98 -4.00 -1.25
C ILE A 3 -11.68 -4.38 -1.95
N PHE A 4 -11.06 -3.43 -2.62
CA PHE A 4 -9.83 -3.65 -3.36
C PHE A 4 -8.63 -3.54 -2.43
N ASN A 5 -7.69 -4.50 -2.55
CA ASN A 5 -6.41 -4.44 -1.87
C ASN A 5 -5.41 -3.68 -2.76
N PRO A 6 -5.00 -2.45 -2.40
CA PRO A 6 -4.14 -1.62 -3.25
C PRO A 6 -2.79 -2.27 -3.54
N VAL A 7 -2.23 -3.02 -2.60
CA VAL A 7 -0.95 -3.74 -2.78
C VAL A 7 -1.09 -4.83 -3.83
N LEU A 8 -2.12 -5.68 -3.72
CA LEU A 8 -2.34 -6.77 -4.67
C LEU A 8 -2.71 -6.25 -6.07
N GLN A 9 -3.47 -5.14 -6.14
CA GLN A 9 -3.76 -4.50 -7.43
C GLN A 9 -2.48 -3.95 -8.06
N GLY A 10 -1.65 -3.24 -7.30
CA GLY A 10 -0.36 -2.74 -7.78
C GLY A 10 0.55 -3.86 -8.28
N GLN A 11 0.68 -4.95 -7.53
CA GLN A 11 1.47 -6.12 -7.95
C GLN A 11 0.93 -6.77 -9.24
N LYS A 12 -0.40 -6.78 -9.43
CA LYS A 12 -1.03 -7.37 -10.61
C LYS A 12 -0.87 -6.51 -11.87
N PHE A 13 -1.10 -5.20 -11.74
CA PHE A 13 -1.15 -4.29 -12.90
C PHE A 13 0.19 -3.62 -13.19
N ASP A 14 1.08 -3.51 -12.20
CA ASP A 14 2.41 -2.94 -12.33
C ASP A 14 3.45 -3.83 -11.61
N PRO A 15 3.70 -5.06 -12.08
CA PRO A 15 4.59 -6.01 -11.39
C PRO A 15 6.04 -5.53 -11.26
N GLN A 16 6.48 -4.57 -12.09
CA GLN A 16 7.81 -3.98 -12.02
C GLN A 16 7.85 -2.70 -11.18
N GLY A 17 6.68 -2.15 -10.85
CA GLY A 17 6.55 -0.86 -10.19
C GLY A 17 6.86 0.33 -11.10
N THR A 18 6.95 0.15 -12.41
CA THR A 18 7.40 1.19 -13.34
C THR A 18 6.54 2.44 -13.25
N TYR A 19 5.22 2.27 -13.11
CA TYR A 19 4.29 3.37 -12.92
C TYR A 19 4.55 4.05 -11.57
N VAL A 20 4.66 3.25 -10.50
CA VAL A 20 4.95 3.79 -9.16
C VAL A 20 6.28 4.56 -9.13
N LYS A 21 7.34 4.08 -9.79
CA LYS A 21 8.63 4.78 -9.86
C LYS A 21 8.57 6.09 -10.63
N ALA A 22 7.72 6.17 -11.65
CA ALA A 22 7.56 7.38 -12.45
C ALA A 22 6.84 8.48 -11.67
N TRP A 23 5.83 8.12 -10.88
CA TRP A 23 4.98 9.08 -10.16
C TRP A 23 5.37 9.30 -8.70
N VAL A 24 6.11 8.37 -8.11
CA VAL A 24 6.59 8.39 -6.71
C VAL A 24 8.11 8.17 -6.73
N PRO A 25 8.89 9.17 -7.20
CA PRO A 25 10.32 9.02 -7.47
C PRO A 25 11.15 8.70 -6.21
N GLU A 26 10.67 9.04 -5.02
CA GLU A 26 11.29 8.66 -3.74
C GLU A 26 11.34 7.13 -3.54
N LEU A 27 10.44 6.38 -4.18
CA LEU A 27 10.42 4.92 -4.15
C LEU A 27 11.22 4.28 -5.30
N ALA A 28 11.77 5.06 -6.23
CA ALA A 28 12.39 4.55 -7.47
C ALA A 28 13.51 3.53 -7.23
N LYS A 29 14.22 3.66 -6.09
CA LYS A 29 15.35 2.82 -5.69
C LYS A 29 14.94 1.54 -4.96
N LEU A 30 13.66 1.37 -4.62
CA LEU A 30 13.20 0.13 -4.01
C LEU A 30 13.15 -1.02 -5.02
N PRO A 31 13.40 -2.25 -4.56
CA PRO A 31 13.17 -3.43 -5.39
C PRO A 31 11.68 -3.54 -5.74
N LYS A 32 11.38 -4.04 -6.93
CA LYS A 32 10.01 -4.24 -7.43
C LYS A 32 9.11 -5.06 -6.50
N THR A 33 9.71 -5.95 -5.69
CA THR A 33 9.00 -6.78 -4.71
C THR A 33 8.47 -5.98 -3.52
N ARG A 34 9.03 -4.79 -3.26
CA ARG A 34 8.70 -3.95 -2.10
C ARG A 34 8.12 -2.59 -2.48
N ILE A 35 8.11 -2.22 -3.74
CA ILE A 35 7.62 -0.91 -4.18
C ILE A 35 6.13 -0.68 -3.87
N HIS A 36 5.31 -1.75 -3.93
CA HIS A 36 3.87 -1.69 -3.62
C HIS A 36 3.56 -1.76 -2.13
N ALA A 37 4.54 -2.13 -1.29
CA ALA A 37 4.43 -2.13 0.17
C ALA A 37 5.79 -1.74 0.81
N PRO A 38 6.21 -0.46 0.71
CA PRO A 38 7.50 -0.01 1.23
C PRO A 38 7.68 -0.25 2.73
N TRP A 39 6.60 -0.22 3.49
CA TRP A 39 6.60 -0.48 4.93
C TRP A 39 6.95 -1.93 5.32
N GLU A 40 6.87 -2.86 4.37
CA GLU A 40 7.28 -4.26 4.55
C GLU A 40 8.70 -4.53 4.04
N ALA A 41 9.40 -3.50 3.53
CA ALA A 41 10.77 -3.63 3.07
C ALA A 41 11.73 -3.87 4.24
N ARG A 42 12.84 -4.57 3.97
CA ARG A 42 13.90 -4.73 4.97
C ARG A 42 14.57 -3.39 5.24
N ALA A 43 15.05 -3.18 6.46
CA ALA A 43 15.77 -1.96 6.83
C ALA A 43 16.96 -1.65 5.90
N ALA A 44 17.66 -2.68 5.40
CA ALA A 44 18.74 -2.52 4.43
C ALA A 44 18.27 -1.95 3.09
N ASP A 45 17.11 -2.40 2.58
CA ASP A 45 16.54 -1.92 1.32
C ASP A 45 16.07 -0.46 1.46
N LEU A 46 15.42 -0.14 2.58
CA LEU A 46 15.02 1.23 2.91
C LEU A 46 16.23 2.17 3.02
N LYS A 47 17.28 1.74 3.73
CA LYS A 47 18.54 2.51 3.85
C LYS A 47 19.19 2.75 2.50
N LYS A 48 19.26 1.73 1.64
CA LYS A 48 19.80 1.85 0.28
C LYS A 48 18.97 2.79 -0.59
N ALA A 49 17.65 2.77 -0.43
CA ALA A 49 16.73 3.67 -1.12
C ALA A 49 16.66 5.08 -0.52
N LYS A 50 17.32 5.32 0.64
CA LYS A 50 17.23 6.56 1.42
C LYS A 50 15.79 6.88 1.87
N ILE A 51 15.05 5.83 2.26
CA ILE A 51 13.68 5.95 2.73
C ILE A 51 13.63 5.80 4.25
N VAL A 52 13.02 6.79 4.91
CA VAL A 52 12.67 6.78 6.33
C VAL A 52 11.15 6.82 6.45
N LEU A 53 10.57 5.72 6.93
CA LEU A 53 9.11 5.58 7.05
C LEU A 53 8.57 6.51 8.13
N GLY A 54 7.72 7.45 7.74
CA GLY A 54 7.18 8.52 8.58
C GLY A 54 7.83 9.88 8.33
N GLU A 55 8.95 9.95 7.59
CA GLU A 55 9.65 11.19 7.27
C GLU A 55 9.72 11.41 5.76
N THR A 56 10.45 10.55 5.04
CA THR A 56 10.62 10.67 3.59
C THR A 56 9.56 9.91 2.81
N TYR A 57 8.89 8.95 3.44
CA TYR A 57 7.73 8.26 2.88
C TYR A 57 6.77 7.86 4.01
N PRO A 58 5.45 8.11 3.89
CA PRO A 58 4.53 7.87 4.99
C PRO A 58 4.35 6.39 5.30
N ARG A 59 4.00 6.08 6.55
CA ARG A 59 3.46 4.77 6.92
C ARG A 59 2.01 4.66 6.41
N PRO A 60 1.49 3.44 6.20
CA PRO A 60 0.07 3.25 5.92
C PRO A 60 -0.79 3.98 6.96
N VAL A 61 -1.74 4.79 6.48
CA VAL A 61 -2.66 5.55 7.35
C VAL A 61 -3.54 4.60 8.17
N ILE A 62 -3.82 3.42 7.62
CA ILE A 62 -4.62 2.39 8.27
C ILE A 62 -4.17 1.00 7.80
N ASP A 63 -4.26 0.03 8.69
CA ASP A 63 -4.13 -1.38 8.31
C ASP A 63 -5.30 -1.79 7.38
N HIS A 64 -4.98 -2.41 6.25
CA HIS A 64 -5.99 -2.73 5.25
C HIS A 64 -7.01 -3.77 5.74
N ARG A 65 -6.62 -4.69 6.65
CA ARG A 65 -7.54 -5.69 7.22
C ARG A 65 -8.52 -5.02 8.15
N GLU A 66 -8.05 -4.08 8.98
CA GLU A 66 -8.91 -3.27 9.85
C GLU A 66 -9.86 -2.39 9.02
N ALA A 67 -9.34 -1.69 8.01
CA ALA A 67 -10.14 -0.86 7.11
C ALA A 67 -11.26 -1.68 6.44
N ARG A 68 -10.92 -2.89 5.98
CA ARG A 68 -11.85 -3.81 5.35
C ARG A 68 -12.96 -4.24 6.32
N ALA A 69 -12.60 -4.61 7.55
CA ALA A 69 -13.58 -5.01 8.57
C ALA A 69 -14.54 -3.87 8.91
N ARG A 70 -14.04 -2.64 9.10
CA ARG A 70 -14.87 -1.46 9.38
C ARG A 70 -15.82 -1.14 8.22
N ALA A 71 -15.33 -1.21 6.98
CA ALA A 71 -16.15 -0.96 5.79
C ALA A 71 -17.27 -2.00 5.63
N LEU A 72 -16.98 -3.29 5.88
CA LEU A 72 -18.00 -4.34 5.84
C LEU A 72 -19.06 -4.15 6.93
N ALA A 73 -18.65 -3.89 8.17
CA ALA A 73 -19.59 -3.65 9.27
C ALA A 73 -20.50 -2.44 9.02
N ALA A 74 -19.96 -1.36 8.44
CA ALA A 74 -20.75 -0.20 8.03
C ALA A 74 -21.74 -0.55 6.91
N TYR A 75 -21.30 -1.32 5.90
CA TYR A 75 -22.16 -1.75 4.80
C TYR A 75 -23.34 -2.61 5.26
N GLU A 76 -23.10 -3.58 6.15
CA GLU A 76 -24.17 -4.42 6.72
C GLU A 76 -25.22 -3.59 7.48
N ARG A 77 -24.79 -2.57 8.24
CA ARG A 77 -25.72 -1.67 8.95
C ARG A 77 -26.60 -0.85 8.00
N VAL A 78 -26.05 -0.41 6.87
CA VAL A 78 -26.83 0.34 5.86
C VAL A 78 -27.80 -0.60 5.16
N LYS A 79 -27.36 -1.82 4.83
CA LYS A 79 -28.21 -2.82 4.16
C LYS A 79 -29.38 -3.29 5.02
N GLN A 80 -29.21 -3.41 6.34
CA GLN A 80 -30.30 -3.82 7.26
C GLN A 80 -31.37 -2.74 7.50
N LYS A 81 -31.10 -1.48 7.12
CA LYS A 81 -32.03 -0.35 7.29
C LYS A 81 -32.84 -0.04 6.03
N GLY A 82 -32.57 -0.70 4.91
CA GLY A 82 -33.33 -0.60 3.66
C GLY A 82 -34.06 -1.88 3.37
#